data_AF-A0A2E9U4J2-F1
#
_entry.id   AF-A0A2E9U4J2-F1
#
_cell.length_a   1.000
_cell.length_b   1.000
_cell.length_c   1.000
_cell.angle_alpha   90.00
_cell.angle_beta   90.00
_cell.angle_gamma   90.00
#
_symmetry.space_group_name_H-M   'P 1'
#
loop_
_entity.id
_entity.type
_entity.pdbx_description
1 polymer ?
#
loop_
_entity_poly.entity_id
_entity_poly.type
_entity_poly.pdbx_seq_one_letter_code
_entity_poly.pdbx_strand_id
1 'polypeptide(L)'
;MFFSILVFFYFTGGLLLNFSYVDWLSPGDSQYHWINWLFFKETSFFQLPLLKNYNYGMELSTSIALNDSLPIMALIFKPFSDFLPFEFQYFGFWILICFILQGQIAFSMLERITKNQWICLLGSCFFVLSPPFLWRLWGHYALMGHWLIILGIINFYAPKFSYKKWILTIILTSLVNAYILAIVLSLLFFDLICRVWCKEILIKPAL
;
A
#
# COMPACT_ATOMS: atom_id res chain seq x y z
N MET A 1 15.50 -5.14 -7.33
CA MET A 1 15.08 -6.16 -6.35
C MET A 1 16.14 -6.40 -5.29
N PHE A 2 17.34 -6.89 -5.65
CA PHE A 2 18.41 -7.17 -4.66
C PHE A 2 18.74 -5.97 -3.77
N PHE A 3 18.93 -4.77 -4.37
CA PHE A 3 19.18 -3.55 -3.62
C PHE A 3 18.05 -3.22 -2.61
N SER A 4 16.78 -3.30 -3.01
CA SER A 4 15.64 -3.06 -2.11
C SER A 4 15.63 -4.00 -0.91
N ILE A 5 15.97 -5.27 -1.12
CA ILE A 5 16.04 -6.27 -0.05
C ILE A 5 17.20 -5.96 0.90
N LEU A 6 18.36 -5.58 0.36
CA LEU A 6 19.52 -5.17 1.16
C LEU A 6 19.17 -3.96 2.04
N VAL A 7 18.55 -2.93 1.47
CA VAL A 7 18.13 -1.73 2.22
C VAL A 7 17.11 -2.09 3.30
N PHE A 8 16.14 -2.97 3.00
CA PHE A 8 15.21 -3.47 4.00
C PHE A 8 15.95 -4.11 5.18
N PHE A 9 16.89 -5.03 4.93
CA PHE A 9 17.67 -5.67 6.00
C PHE A 9 18.53 -4.66 6.76
N TYR A 10 19.11 -3.68 6.08
CA TYR A 10 19.91 -2.62 6.71
C TYR A 10 19.10 -1.78 7.71
N PHE A 11 17.88 -1.35 7.34
CA PHE A 11 17.07 -0.49 8.21
C PHE A 11 16.26 -1.24 9.26
N THR A 12 15.88 -2.50 9.00
CA THR A 12 14.97 -3.26 9.86
C THR A 12 15.65 -4.37 10.65
N GLY A 13 16.89 -4.72 10.31
CA GLY A 13 17.59 -5.87 10.87
C GLY A 13 17.00 -7.23 10.50
N GLY A 14 15.96 -7.29 9.67
CA GLY A 14 15.31 -8.54 9.22
C GLY A 14 14.44 -9.25 10.25
N LEU A 15 14.54 -8.90 11.54
CA LEU A 15 13.74 -9.49 12.63
C LEU A 15 12.23 -9.32 12.41
N LEU A 16 11.83 -8.25 11.72
CA LEU A 16 10.44 -7.96 11.38
C LEU A 16 9.76 -9.06 10.55
N LEU A 17 10.54 -9.89 9.83
CA LEU A 17 10.00 -10.99 9.03
C LEU A 17 9.52 -12.17 9.89
N ASN A 18 9.89 -12.21 11.17
CA ASN A 18 9.33 -13.19 12.09
C ASN A 18 7.89 -12.78 12.45
N PHE A 19 6.92 -13.56 11.98
CA PHE A 19 5.49 -13.34 12.20
C PHE A 19 5.06 -13.36 13.68
N SER A 20 5.87 -13.88 14.60
CA SER A 20 5.60 -13.88 16.05
C SER A 20 6.39 -12.80 16.80
N TYR A 21 7.28 -12.08 16.13
CA TYR A 21 8.06 -11.02 16.78
C TYR A 21 7.26 -9.71 16.76
N VAL A 22 6.75 -9.31 17.92
CA VAL A 22 5.83 -8.16 18.09
C VAL A 22 6.40 -7.03 18.94
N ASP A 23 7.57 -7.22 19.57
CA ASP A 23 8.19 -6.23 20.47
C ASP A 23 8.41 -4.87 19.78
N TRP A 24 8.72 -4.87 18.49
CA TRP A 24 8.93 -3.68 17.68
C TRP A 24 7.64 -2.88 17.37
N LEU A 25 6.46 -3.47 17.62
CA LEU A 25 5.17 -2.81 17.42
C LEU A 25 4.77 -1.98 18.64
N SER A 26 5.45 -2.13 19.77
CA SER A 26 5.11 -1.50 21.06
C SER A 26 6.27 -0.63 21.60
N PRO A 27 5.99 0.51 22.25
CA PRO A 27 4.68 1.17 22.38
C PRO A 27 4.37 2.11 21.19
N GLY A 28 3.10 2.45 20.97
CA GLY A 28 2.67 3.50 20.04
C GLY A 28 1.59 3.08 19.04
N ASP A 29 1.42 3.87 17.97
CA ASP A 29 0.35 3.69 16.96
C ASP A 29 0.37 2.30 16.30
N SER A 30 1.57 1.75 16.07
CA SER A 30 1.76 0.40 15.53
C SER A 30 1.14 -0.70 16.40
N GLN A 31 1.07 -0.49 17.71
CA GLN A 31 0.46 -1.42 18.64
C GLN A 31 -1.05 -1.45 18.44
N TYR A 32 -1.67 -0.28 18.24
CA TYR A 32 -3.10 -0.18 17.95
C TYR A 32 -3.45 -0.85 16.62
N HIS A 33 -2.64 -0.67 15.57
CA HIS A 33 -2.86 -1.36 14.29
C HIS A 33 -2.78 -2.88 14.43
N TRP A 34 -1.86 -3.38 15.25
CA TRP A 34 -1.73 -4.81 15.52
C TRP A 34 -2.88 -5.36 16.34
N ILE A 35 -3.28 -4.69 17.42
CA ILE A 35 -4.47 -5.08 18.21
C ILE A 35 -5.71 -5.08 17.31
N ASN A 36 -5.87 -4.12 16.41
CA ASN A 36 -7.00 -4.10 15.48
C ASN A 36 -7.02 -5.34 14.57
N TRP A 37 -5.85 -5.78 14.10
CA TRP A 37 -5.74 -7.05 13.40
C TRP A 37 -6.14 -8.25 14.27
N LEU A 38 -5.67 -8.32 15.53
CA LEU A 38 -6.02 -9.41 16.43
C LEU A 38 -7.53 -9.54 16.64
N PHE A 39 -8.22 -8.42 16.86
CA PHE A 39 -9.68 -8.44 16.97
C PHE A 39 -10.38 -8.82 15.67
N PHE A 40 -9.87 -8.36 14.52
CA PHE A 40 -10.43 -8.71 13.22
C PHE A 40 -10.26 -10.20 12.88
N LYS A 41 -9.13 -10.79 13.29
CA LYS A 41 -8.85 -12.22 13.14
C LYS A 41 -9.92 -13.09 13.81
N GLU A 42 -10.45 -12.65 14.96
CA GLU A 42 -11.49 -13.35 15.73
C GLU A 42 -12.92 -13.14 15.18
N THR A 43 -13.10 -12.29 14.15
CA THR A 43 -14.42 -12.07 13.55
C THR A 43 -14.80 -13.17 12.57
N SER A 44 -16.09 -13.48 12.46
CA SER A 44 -16.60 -14.43 11.47
C SER A 44 -16.10 -14.09 10.06
N PHE A 45 -15.69 -15.12 9.32
CA PHE A 45 -15.25 -14.98 7.93
C PHE A 45 -16.39 -14.43 7.05
N PHE A 46 -17.58 -15.02 7.18
CA PHE A 46 -18.78 -14.57 6.48
C PHE A 46 -19.49 -13.48 7.28
N GLN A 47 -18.95 -12.27 7.22
CA GLN A 47 -19.57 -11.08 7.79
C GLN A 47 -19.83 -10.03 6.71
N LEU A 48 -20.97 -9.35 6.82
CA LEU A 48 -21.31 -8.20 6.00
C LEU A 48 -21.40 -6.95 6.89
N PRO A 49 -20.62 -5.89 6.61
CA PRO A 49 -19.55 -5.76 5.61
C PRO A 49 -18.28 -6.58 5.93
N LEU A 50 -17.54 -7.01 4.90
CA LEU A 50 -16.37 -7.91 5.04
C LEU A 50 -15.27 -7.39 5.98
N LEU A 51 -15.06 -6.07 6.00
CA LEU A 51 -13.99 -5.38 6.74
C LEU A 51 -14.40 -4.88 8.13
N LYS A 52 -15.59 -5.27 8.61
CA LYS A 52 -16.15 -4.88 9.90
C LYS A 52 -15.31 -5.43 11.07
N ASN A 53 -15.09 -4.62 12.10
CA ASN A 53 -14.44 -5.06 13.33
C ASN A 53 -15.13 -4.51 14.59
N TYR A 54 -16.29 -5.08 14.94
CA TYR A 54 -17.10 -4.57 16.06
C TYR A 54 -16.53 -4.85 17.45
N ASN A 55 -15.73 -5.91 17.58
CA ASN A 55 -15.17 -6.32 18.87
C ASN A 55 -14.00 -5.43 19.31
N TYR A 56 -13.51 -4.53 18.43
CA TYR A 56 -12.43 -3.58 18.70
C TYR A 56 -12.83 -2.41 19.63
N GLY A 57 -14.08 -2.39 20.13
CA GLY A 57 -14.58 -1.43 21.12
C GLY A 57 -15.63 -0.46 20.56
N MET A 58 -16.64 -0.09 21.37
CA MET A 58 -17.87 0.59 20.92
C MET A 58 -17.68 1.96 20.22
N GLU A 59 -16.55 2.64 20.42
CA GLU A 59 -16.24 3.93 19.77
C GLU A 59 -15.38 3.78 18.49
N LEU A 60 -14.62 2.68 18.34
CA LEU A 60 -13.72 2.40 17.22
C LEU A 60 -14.20 1.25 16.32
N SER A 61 -15.36 0.69 16.65
CA SER A 61 -16.05 -0.42 16.00
C SER A 61 -16.61 -0.04 14.62
N THR A 62 -15.73 0.25 13.67
CA THR A 62 -16.08 0.64 12.31
C THR A 62 -15.58 -0.40 11.30
N SER A 63 -14.49 -0.11 10.61
CA SER A 63 -13.88 -0.94 9.57
C SER A 63 -12.38 -0.94 9.76
N ILE A 64 -11.73 -2.08 9.52
CA ILE A 64 -10.27 -2.20 9.58
C ILE A 64 -9.58 -1.20 8.61
N ALA A 65 -10.27 -0.81 7.53
CA ALA A 65 -9.79 0.18 6.57
C ALA A 65 -9.70 1.62 7.11
N LEU A 66 -10.42 1.95 8.20
CA LEU A 66 -10.43 3.30 8.78
C LEU A 66 -9.40 3.47 9.91
N ASN A 67 -8.88 2.37 10.45
CA ASN A 67 -7.97 2.36 11.60
C ASN A 67 -6.52 2.03 11.17
N ASP A 68 -6.14 2.46 9.97
CA ASP A 68 -4.80 2.29 9.36
C ASP A 68 -4.27 0.85 9.33
N SER A 69 -5.17 -0.14 9.41
CA SER A 69 -4.80 -1.55 9.46
C SER A 69 -5.01 -2.15 8.08
N LEU A 70 -3.90 -2.34 7.38
CA LEU A 70 -3.74 -2.86 6.02
C LEU A 70 -4.83 -3.87 5.60
N PRO A 71 -5.93 -3.42 4.96
CA PRO A 71 -7.04 -4.30 4.61
C PRO A 71 -6.65 -5.42 3.67
N ILE A 72 -5.76 -5.14 2.70
CA ILE A 72 -5.26 -6.13 1.75
C ILE A 72 -4.59 -7.31 2.45
N MET A 73 -3.76 -7.05 3.46
CA MET A 73 -3.06 -8.09 4.20
C MET A 73 -4.02 -8.84 5.12
N ALA A 74 -4.92 -8.11 5.78
CA ALA A 74 -5.95 -8.72 6.60
C ALA A 74 -6.83 -9.69 5.78
N LEU A 75 -7.25 -9.32 4.57
CA LEU A 75 -8.02 -10.18 3.68
C LEU A 75 -7.24 -11.42 3.21
N ILE A 76 -5.92 -11.30 2.99
CA ILE A 76 -5.05 -12.42 2.60
C ILE A 76 -4.88 -13.42 3.75
N PHE A 77 -4.68 -12.93 4.97
CA PHE A 77 -4.39 -13.79 6.13
C PHE A 77 -5.63 -14.26 6.89
N LYS A 78 -6.78 -13.59 6.75
CA LYS A 78 -8.02 -13.97 7.44
C LYS A 78 -8.46 -15.43 7.18
N PRO A 79 -8.43 -15.99 5.95
CA PRO A 79 -8.79 -17.39 5.72
C PRO A 79 -7.95 -18.41 6.49
N PHE A 80 -6.78 -18.00 6.98
CA PHE A 80 -5.84 -18.84 7.71
C PHE A 80 -5.88 -18.59 9.22
N SER A 81 -6.77 -17.73 9.72
CA SER A 81 -6.84 -17.26 11.12
C SER A 81 -6.67 -18.36 12.15
N ASP A 82 -7.31 -19.51 11.92
CA ASP A 82 -7.38 -20.64 12.85
C ASP A 82 -6.02 -21.36 13.03
N PHE A 83 -5.11 -21.20 12.05
CA PHE A 83 -3.75 -21.77 12.08
C PHE A 83 -2.69 -20.75 12.51
N LEU A 84 -3.05 -19.48 12.62
CA LEU A 84 -2.10 -18.42 12.94
C LEU A 84 -1.87 -18.33 14.45
N PRO A 85 -0.62 -18.12 14.91
CA PRO A 85 -0.33 -17.85 16.30
C PRO A 85 -1.16 -16.68 16.86
N PHE A 86 -1.35 -16.66 18.18
CA PHE A 86 -2.01 -15.53 18.84
C PHE A 86 -1.31 -14.21 18.48
N GLU A 87 0.02 -14.19 18.57
CA GLU A 87 0.84 -13.00 18.34
C GLU A 87 1.15 -12.70 16.86
N PHE A 88 0.39 -13.28 15.92
CA PHE A 88 0.69 -13.15 14.49
C PHE A 88 0.66 -11.69 14.01
N GLN A 89 1.72 -11.25 13.33
CA GLN A 89 1.83 -9.96 12.65
C GLN A 89 2.29 -10.14 11.20
N TYR A 90 1.63 -9.47 10.25
CA TYR A 90 2.01 -9.48 8.84
C TYR A 90 2.73 -8.19 8.38
N PHE A 91 2.89 -7.22 9.27
CA PHE A 91 3.40 -5.87 8.94
C PHE A 91 4.83 -5.93 8.41
N GLY A 92 5.71 -6.75 9.00
CA GLY A 92 7.07 -6.88 8.50
C GLY A 92 7.13 -7.44 7.07
N PHE A 93 6.27 -8.41 6.76
CA PHE A 93 6.16 -8.95 5.40
C PHE A 93 5.62 -7.89 4.42
N TRP A 94 4.63 -7.09 4.83
CA TRP A 94 4.15 -5.95 4.05
C TRP A 94 5.25 -4.92 3.78
N ILE A 95 6.05 -4.56 4.78
CA ILE A 95 7.17 -3.62 4.64
C ILE A 95 8.16 -4.14 3.58
N LEU A 96 8.53 -5.43 3.62
CA LEU A 96 9.39 -6.02 2.61
C LEU A 96 8.80 -5.91 1.20
N ILE A 97 7.51 -6.24 1.04
CA ILE A 97 6.80 -6.08 -0.23
C ILE A 97 6.89 -4.62 -0.70
N CYS A 98 6.64 -3.66 0.18
CA CYS A 98 6.75 -2.23 -0.13
C CYS A 98 8.15 -1.84 -0.60
N PHE A 99 9.22 -2.30 0.05
CA PHE A 99 10.59 -2.03 -0.40
C PHE A 99 10.86 -2.58 -1.81
N ILE A 100 10.43 -3.82 -2.08
CA ILE A 100 10.61 -4.48 -3.38
C ILE A 100 9.82 -3.74 -4.46
N LEU A 101 8.53 -3.50 -4.23
CA LEU A 101 7.64 -2.82 -5.19
C LEU A 101 8.05 -1.37 -5.41
N GLN A 102 8.46 -0.64 -4.37
CA GLN A 102 8.96 0.74 -4.49
C GLN A 102 10.14 0.81 -5.46
N GLY A 103 11.12 -0.09 -5.32
CA GLY A 103 12.26 -0.15 -6.23
C GLY A 103 11.89 -0.59 -7.63
N GLN A 104 11.12 -1.67 -7.78
CA GLN A 104 10.76 -2.23 -9.09
C GLN A 104 9.87 -1.29 -9.91
N ILE A 105 8.88 -0.67 -9.28
CA ILE A 105 7.94 0.22 -9.97
C ILE A 105 8.60 1.56 -10.28
N ALA A 106 9.45 2.09 -9.38
CA ALA A 106 10.28 3.25 -9.70
C ALA A 106 11.20 2.97 -10.89
N PHE A 107 11.84 1.80 -10.94
CA PHE A 107 12.66 1.39 -12.08
C PHE A 107 11.86 1.33 -13.38
N SER A 108 10.71 0.65 -13.37
CA SER A 108 9.79 0.55 -14.51
C SER A 108 9.26 1.91 -14.98
N MET A 109 9.06 2.86 -14.05
CA MET A 109 8.73 4.25 -14.39
C MET A 109 9.88 4.92 -15.14
N LEU A 110 11.11 4.80 -14.63
CA LEU A 110 12.29 5.45 -15.23
C LEU A 110 12.63 4.88 -16.61
N GLU A 111 12.42 3.58 -16.86
CA GLU A 111 12.61 2.97 -18.19
C GLU A 111 11.69 3.52 -19.29
N ARG A 112 10.59 4.18 -18.89
CA ARG A 112 9.70 4.90 -19.81
C ARG A 112 10.25 6.28 -20.18
N ILE A 113 11.16 6.82 -19.38
CA ILE A 113 11.77 8.15 -19.56
C ILE A 113 13.13 8.02 -20.26
N THR A 114 13.95 7.04 -19.88
CA THR A 114 15.28 6.83 -20.45
C THR A 114 15.56 5.35 -20.73
N LYS A 115 16.39 5.09 -21.74
CA LYS A 115 16.89 3.72 -22.05
C LYS A 115 18.18 3.37 -21.31
N ASN A 116 18.81 4.34 -20.63
CA ASN A 116 20.02 4.09 -19.87
C ASN A 116 19.71 3.35 -18.55
N GLN A 117 20.04 2.06 -18.53
CA GLN A 117 19.79 1.15 -17.42
C GLN A 117 20.47 1.60 -16.12
N TRP A 118 21.64 2.23 -16.18
CA TRP A 118 22.33 2.74 -15.00
C TRP A 118 21.59 3.89 -14.34
N ILE A 119 21.02 4.81 -15.14
CA ILE A 119 20.21 5.91 -14.63
C ILE A 119 18.94 5.36 -13.99
N CYS A 120 18.28 4.37 -14.60
CA CYS A 120 17.11 3.72 -14.02
C CYS A 120 17.45 3.03 -12.69
N LEU A 121 18.57 2.31 -12.63
CA LEU A 121 19.05 1.64 -11.42
C LEU A 121 19.30 2.65 -10.30
N LEU A 122 20.15 3.65 -10.55
CA LEU A 122 20.49 4.67 -9.55
C LEU A 122 19.25 5.47 -9.11
N GLY A 123 18.40 5.88 -10.05
CA GLY A 123 17.14 6.56 -9.75
C GLY A 123 16.21 5.72 -8.88
N SER A 124 16.04 4.44 -9.18
CA SER A 124 15.22 3.54 -8.35
C SER A 124 15.79 3.37 -6.93
N CYS A 125 17.12 3.41 -6.78
CA CYS A 125 17.76 3.41 -5.46
C CYS A 125 17.40 4.67 -4.66
N PHE A 126 17.35 5.85 -5.29
CA PHE A 126 16.90 7.08 -4.63
C PHE A 126 15.44 6.99 -4.16
N PHE A 127 14.54 6.36 -4.92
CA PHE A 127 13.16 6.17 -4.48
C PHE A 127 13.05 5.29 -3.23
N VAL A 128 13.85 4.23 -3.15
CA VAL A 128 13.91 3.32 -1.99
C VAL A 128 14.58 3.97 -0.78
N LEU A 129 15.60 4.80 -1.00
CA LEU A 129 16.30 5.54 0.06
C LEU A 129 15.65 6.88 0.42
N SER A 130 14.52 7.22 -0.21
CA SER A 130 13.93 8.54 -0.01
C SER A 130 13.52 8.75 1.46
N PRO A 131 13.94 9.85 2.11
CA PRO A 131 13.56 10.16 3.48
C PRO A 131 12.05 10.04 3.77
N PRO A 132 11.12 10.54 2.92
CA PRO A 132 9.69 10.41 3.21
C PRO A 132 9.21 8.95 3.21
N PHE A 133 9.79 8.08 2.38
CA PHE A 133 9.46 6.64 2.38
C PHE A 133 10.00 5.95 3.63
N LEU A 134 11.28 6.17 3.96
CA LEU A 134 11.90 5.55 5.13
C LEU A 134 11.31 6.04 6.45
N TRP A 135 10.87 7.30 6.53
CA TRP A 135 10.21 7.84 7.71
C TRP A 135 8.94 7.08 8.11
N ARG A 136 8.26 6.44 7.15
CA ARG A 136 7.05 5.64 7.43
C ARG A 136 7.33 4.36 8.23
N LEU A 137 8.58 3.93 8.35
CA LEU A 137 8.98 2.85 9.26
C LEU A 137 8.71 3.16 10.74
N TRP A 138 8.43 4.41 11.09
CA TRP A 138 8.04 4.84 12.44
C TRP A 138 6.53 4.70 12.66
N GLY A 139 6.02 3.47 12.58
CA GLY A 139 4.66 3.12 13.02
C GLY A 139 3.56 3.21 11.96
N HIS A 140 3.80 3.83 10.81
CA HIS A 140 2.76 4.10 9.79
C HIS A 140 2.92 3.20 8.57
N TYR A 141 2.86 1.88 8.77
CA TYR A 141 3.26 0.90 7.75
C TYR A 141 2.34 0.86 6.53
N ALA A 142 1.04 1.16 6.69
CA ALA A 142 0.11 1.26 5.58
C ALA A 142 0.53 2.33 4.56
N LEU A 143 1.08 3.44 5.04
CA LEU A 143 1.58 4.52 4.22
C LEU A 143 2.88 4.17 3.46
N MET A 144 3.55 3.05 3.76
CA MET A 144 4.68 2.59 2.94
C MET A 144 4.28 2.16 1.52
N GLY A 145 2.99 2.13 1.19
CA GLY A 145 2.48 1.87 -0.16
C GLY A 145 2.81 2.92 -1.23
N HIS A 146 3.89 3.70 -1.11
CA HIS A 146 4.27 4.77 -2.05
C HIS A 146 4.38 4.29 -3.50
N TRP A 147 4.67 3.01 -3.71
CA TRP A 147 4.73 2.38 -5.02
C TRP A 147 3.39 2.49 -5.79
N LEU A 148 2.27 2.58 -5.09
CA LEU A 148 0.94 2.83 -5.67
C LEU A 148 0.80 4.25 -6.22
N ILE A 149 1.45 5.24 -5.59
CA ILE A 149 1.50 6.62 -6.10
C ILE A 149 2.29 6.62 -7.42
N ILE A 150 3.42 5.90 -7.46
CA ILE A 150 4.22 5.74 -8.68
C ILE A 150 3.42 5.03 -9.77
N LEU A 151 2.62 4.00 -9.44
CA LEU A 151 1.69 3.38 -10.39
C LEU A 151 0.66 4.38 -10.93
N GLY A 152 0.11 5.25 -10.07
CA GLY A 152 -0.78 6.34 -10.48
C GLY A 152 -0.09 7.28 -11.48
N ILE A 153 1.15 7.66 -11.22
CA ILE A 153 1.97 8.49 -12.13
C ILE A 153 2.22 7.77 -13.47
N ILE A 154 2.54 6.47 -13.45
CA ILE A 154 2.71 5.67 -14.66
C ILE A 154 1.42 5.64 -15.50
N ASN A 155 0.26 5.53 -14.86
CA ASN A 155 -1.03 5.56 -15.54
C ASN A 155 -1.37 6.94 -16.11
N PHE A 156 -1.09 8.01 -15.36
CA PHE A 156 -1.27 9.39 -15.79
C PHE A 156 -0.49 9.67 -17.08
N TYR A 157 0.79 9.29 -17.14
CA TYR A 157 1.63 9.48 -18.33
C TYR A 157 1.47 8.38 -19.39
N ALA A 158 0.48 7.49 -19.28
CA ALA A 158 0.25 6.47 -20.30
C ALA A 158 -0.24 7.12 -21.61
N PRO A 159 0.21 6.64 -22.79
CA PRO A 159 -0.16 7.23 -24.09
C PRO A 159 -1.64 7.11 -24.43
N LYS A 160 -2.35 6.19 -23.78
CA LYS A 160 -3.81 6.02 -23.92
C LYS A 160 -4.42 5.81 -22.55
N PHE A 161 -5.54 6.47 -22.31
CA PHE A 161 -6.33 6.25 -21.10
C PHE A 161 -6.81 4.81 -21.01
N SER A 162 -6.74 4.22 -19.81
CA SER A 162 -7.23 2.87 -19.57
C SER A 162 -8.02 2.82 -18.26
N TYR A 163 -9.35 2.73 -18.39
CA TYR A 163 -10.26 2.52 -17.26
C TYR A 163 -9.85 1.32 -16.41
N LYS A 164 -9.46 0.20 -17.05
CA LYS A 164 -9.03 -1.02 -16.35
C LYS A 164 -7.84 -0.77 -15.42
N LYS A 165 -6.81 -0.05 -15.90
CA LYS A 165 -5.62 0.25 -15.09
C LYS A 165 -5.93 1.19 -13.93
N TRP A 166 -6.73 2.22 -14.19
CA TRP A 166 -7.13 3.17 -13.16
C TRP A 166 -8.02 2.52 -12.09
N ILE A 167 -9.03 1.75 -12.50
CA ILE A 167 -9.90 1.00 -11.57
C ILE A 167 -9.09 0.03 -10.73
N LEU A 168 -8.18 -0.74 -11.34
CA LEU A 168 -7.31 -1.66 -10.60
C LEU A 168 -6.44 -0.91 -9.58
N THR A 169 -5.86 0.22 -9.97
CA THR A 169 -5.01 1.04 -9.07
C THR A 169 -5.84 1.58 -7.91
N ILE A 170 -7.05 2.08 -8.17
CA ILE A 170 -7.97 2.58 -7.15
C ILE A 170 -8.34 1.47 -6.15
N ILE A 171 -8.74 0.30 -6.65
CA ILE A 171 -9.09 -0.86 -5.80
C ILE A 171 -7.89 -1.27 -4.94
N LEU A 172 -6.69 -1.34 -5.50
CA LEU A 172 -5.49 -1.66 -4.73
C LEU A 172 -5.20 -0.59 -3.67
N THR A 173 -5.30 0.69 -4.02
CA THR A 173 -5.06 1.79 -3.05
C THR A 173 -6.08 1.83 -1.94
N SER A 174 -7.36 1.60 -2.23
CA SER A 174 -8.42 1.61 -1.21
C SER A 174 -8.28 0.46 -0.22
N LEU A 175 -7.67 -0.66 -0.65
CA LEU A 175 -7.33 -1.79 0.21
C LEU A 175 -5.99 -1.62 0.95
N VAL A 176 -5.28 -0.52 0.74
CA VAL A 176 -3.99 -0.26 1.42
C VAL A 176 -4.10 0.91 2.39
N ASN A 177 -4.49 2.09 1.91
CA ASN A 177 -4.53 3.29 2.74
C ASN A 177 -5.39 4.42 2.11
N ALA A 178 -6.22 5.07 2.91
CA ALA A 178 -7.12 6.13 2.48
C ALA A 178 -6.39 7.42 2.02
N TYR A 179 -5.25 7.78 2.64
CA TYR A 179 -4.47 8.94 2.21
C TYR A 179 -3.81 8.71 0.84
N ILE A 180 -3.25 7.52 0.62
CA ILE A 180 -2.69 7.17 -0.70
C ILE A 180 -3.80 7.15 -1.76
N LEU A 181 -4.97 6.62 -1.41
CA LEU A 181 -6.15 6.67 -2.28
C LEU A 181 -6.51 8.11 -2.66
N ALA A 182 -6.53 9.05 -1.71
CA ALA A 182 -6.83 10.46 -1.99
C ALA A 182 -5.82 11.08 -2.97
N ILE A 183 -4.53 10.76 -2.83
CA ILE A 183 -3.48 11.22 -3.76
C ILE A 183 -3.72 10.62 -5.16
N VAL A 184 -4.00 9.32 -5.24
CA VAL A 184 -4.22 8.63 -6.52
C VAL A 184 -5.51 9.06 -7.22
N LEU A 185 -6.58 9.33 -6.47
CA LEU A 185 -7.81 9.92 -7.00
C LEU A 185 -7.58 11.34 -7.53
N SER A 186 -6.73 12.12 -6.84
CA SER A 186 -6.33 13.44 -7.33
C SER A 186 -5.62 13.33 -8.68
N LEU A 187 -4.68 12.37 -8.81
CA LEU A 187 -4.00 12.10 -10.09
C LEU A 187 -4.98 11.69 -11.19
N LEU A 188 -5.95 10.80 -10.90
CA LEU A 188 -7.00 10.41 -11.85
C LEU A 188 -7.83 11.62 -12.30
N PHE A 189 -8.24 12.46 -11.35
CA PHE A 189 -9.03 13.65 -11.64
C PHE A 189 -8.30 14.59 -12.60
N PHE A 190 -7.01 14.85 -12.36
CA PHE A 190 -6.18 15.63 -13.26
C PHE A 190 -5.98 14.94 -14.62
N ASP A 191 -5.78 13.62 -14.67
CA ASP A 191 -5.66 12.87 -15.94
C ASP A 191 -6.90 13.05 -16.81
N LEU A 192 -8.10 12.92 -16.21
CA LEU A 192 -9.36 13.12 -16.90
C LEU A 192 -9.50 14.54 -17.45
N ILE A 193 -9.17 15.57 -16.66
CA ILE A 193 -9.21 16.97 -17.12
C ILE A 193 -8.28 17.17 -18.32
N CYS A 194 -7.02 16.72 -18.22
CA CYS A 194 -6.04 16.87 -19.29
C CYS A 194 -6.51 16.18 -20.57
N ARG A 195 -7.05 14.96 -20.47
CA ARG A 195 -7.47 14.19 -21.64
C ARG A 195 -8.75 14.70 -22.29
N VAL A 196 -9.67 15.26 -21.51
CA VAL A 196 -10.85 15.96 -22.02
C VAL A 196 -10.41 17.22 -22.76
N TRP A 197 -9.48 17.99 -22.20
CA TRP A 197 -8.95 19.20 -22.85
C TRP A 197 -8.21 18.86 -24.16
N CYS A 198 -7.41 17.79 -24.18
CA CYS A 198 -6.76 17.29 -25.39
C CYS A 198 -7.70 16.55 -26.36
N LYS A 199 -9.00 16.45 -26.07
CA LYS A 199 -10.03 15.71 -26.85
C LYS A 199 -9.75 14.22 -27.04
N GLU A 200 -8.94 13.61 -26.17
CA GLU A 200 -8.71 12.17 -26.15
C GLU A 200 -9.90 11.39 -25.56
N ILE A 201 -10.68 12.05 -24.70
CA ILE A 201 -11.92 11.51 -24.11
C ILE A 201 -13.07 12.42 -24.52
N LEU A 202 -14.08 11.85 -25.20
CA LEU A 202 -15.31 12.55 -25.53
C LEU A 202 -16.28 12.42 -24.35
N ILE A 203 -16.55 13.53 -23.67
CA ILE A 203 -17.69 13.61 -22.75
C ILE A 203 -18.95 13.72 -23.61
N LYS A 204 -19.74 12.65 -23.70
CA LYS A 204 -21.11 12.79 -24.21
C LYS A 204 -21.92 13.53 -23.15
N PRO A 205 -22.66 14.60 -23.49
CA PRO A 205 -23.57 15.21 -22.54
C PRO A 205 -24.56 14.15 -22.06
N ALA A 206 -24.73 14.05 -20.74
CA ALA A 206 -25.79 13.24 -20.17
C ALA A 206 -27.12 13.87 -20.62
N LEU A 207 -27.83 13.17 -21.51
CA LEU A 207 -29.22 13.46 -21.90
C LEU A 207 -30.16 13.00 -20.80
#